data_AF-A0A6J1M6S6-F1
#
_entry.id   AF-A0A6J1M6S6-F1
#
_cell.length_a   1.000
_cell.length_b   1.000
_cell.length_c   1.000
_cell.angle_alpha   90.00
_cell.angle_beta   90.00
_cell.angle_gamma   90.00
#
_symmetry.space_group_name_H-M   'P 1'
#
loop_
_entity.id
_entity.type
_entity.pdbx_description
1 polymer ?
#
loop_
_entity_poly.entity_id
_entity_poly.type
_entity_poly.pdbx_seq_one_letter_code
_entity_poly.pdbx_strand_id
1 'polypeptide(L)'
;MASLKFKRMLNKELSHFSESSRSGNQISEYICSTFLDKQQEFDLPSLRVEENPDHSNLQTTSQQQPYPRSRSPRGPPMSQISGVKRPLSHTNSFTGERLPTFGVETPRENELGTLLGELDMWGIEIFKIGELSCNRPLTCVAYTIFQSRELLTSLMIPPKTFLNFMTTLEDHYVKDNPFHNSLHAADVTQSTNVLLNTPALEGVFTPLEVGGALFAACIHDVDHPGLTNQFLVNSSSELALMYNDESVLENHHLAVAFKLLQNQGCDIFCNMQKKQRQTLRKMVIDIVLSTDMSKHMSLLADLKTMVETKKVAGSGVLLLDNYTDRIQVLENLVHCADLSNPTKPLPLYKRWVALLMEEFFLQGDKERESGMDISPMCDRHNATIEKSQVGFIDYIVHPLWETWADLVHPDAQDILDTLEENRDYYQSMIPPSPPPSAADEMPQDEKIRFQVTLEESDQENLAELEECDESESRDACSTTTTGTTAPSAAGGGSAGGGKPSGSQNQAPHGGI
;
A
#
# COMPACT_ATOMS: atom_id res chain seq x y z
N MET A 1 18.67 -7.63 -1.16
CA MET A 1 18.82 -8.84 -2.00
C MET A 1 17.47 -9.44 -2.42
N ALA A 2 16.51 -9.67 -1.51
CA ALA A 2 15.18 -10.22 -1.86
C ALA A 2 14.36 -9.34 -2.82
N SER A 3 14.21 -8.04 -2.54
CA SER A 3 13.50 -7.08 -3.41
C SER A 3 14.06 -7.06 -4.85
N LEU A 4 15.40 -7.07 -5.00
CA LEU A 4 16.06 -7.15 -6.32
C LEU A 4 15.74 -8.45 -7.08
N LYS A 5 15.67 -9.59 -6.38
CA LYS A 5 15.28 -10.88 -6.98
C LYS A 5 13.82 -10.84 -7.48
N PHE A 6 12.91 -10.27 -6.68
CA PHE A 6 11.50 -10.10 -7.08
C PHE A 6 11.34 -9.14 -8.26
N LYS A 7 11.99 -7.97 -8.22
CA LYS A 7 11.98 -7.03 -9.34
C LYS A 7 12.47 -7.69 -10.64
N ARG A 8 13.50 -8.55 -10.58
CA ARG A 8 13.99 -9.33 -11.75
C ARG A 8 12.98 -10.37 -12.23
N MET A 9 12.33 -11.10 -11.32
CA MET A 9 11.33 -12.12 -11.66
C MET A 9 10.10 -11.48 -12.31
N LEU A 10 9.58 -10.41 -11.69
CA LEU A 10 8.45 -9.66 -12.23
C LEU A 10 8.77 -9.05 -13.60
N ASN A 11 9.96 -8.46 -13.79
CA ASN A 11 10.37 -7.95 -15.10
C ASN A 11 10.37 -9.06 -16.17
N LYS A 12 10.81 -10.27 -15.84
CA LYS A 12 10.79 -11.41 -16.76
C LYS A 12 9.36 -11.84 -17.11
N GLU A 13 8.47 -11.89 -16.13
CA GLU A 13 7.06 -12.23 -16.33
C GLU A 13 6.32 -11.16 -17.14
N LEU A 14 6.53 -9.88 -16.83
CA LEU A 14 5.96 -8.75 -17.56
C LEU A 14 6.50 -8.62 -18.98
N SER A 15 7.76 -8.99 -19.22
CA SER A 15 8.33 -9.04 -20.58
C SER A 15 7.61 -10.10 -21.43
N HIS A 16 7.45 -11.32 -20.88
CA HIS A 16 6.72 -12.38 -21.56
C HIS A 16 5.23 -12.02 -21.78
N PHE A 17 4.62 -11.34 -20.80
CA PHE A 17 3.24 -10.86 -20.91
C PHE A 17 3.09 -9.74 -21.96
N SER A 18 4.06 -8.83 -22.06
CA SER A 18 4.09 -7.75 -23.05
C SER A 18 4.11 -8.31 -24.48
N GLU A 19 4.92 -9.34 -24.72
CA GLU A 19 5.02 -10.02 -26.03
C GLU A 19 3.75 -10.76 -26.44
N SER A 20 2.84 -11.05 -25.50
CA SER A 20 1.62 -11.82 -25.78
C SER A 20 0.59 -11.07 -26.62
N SER A 21 0.54 -9.73 -26.53
CA SER A 21 -0.50 -8.89 -27.16
C SER A 21 -0.27 -7.40 -26.91
N ARG A 22 -0.82 -6.54 -27.77
CA ARG A 22 -0.81 -5.07 -27.58
C ARG A 22 -1.36 -4.62 -26.23
N SER A 23 -2.45 -5.24 -25.77
CA SER A 23 -3.02 -4.94 -24.45
C SER A 23 -2.18 -5.51 -23.31
N GLY A 24 -1.45 -6.62 -23.53
CA GLY A 24 -0.44 -7.10 -22.58
C GLY A 24 0.69 -6.09 -22.43
N ASN A 25 1.17 -5.50 -23.53
CA ASN A 25 2.20 -4.46 -23.50
C ASN A 25 1.78 -3.23 -22.68
N GLN A 26 0.59 -2.68 -22.96
CA GLN A 26 0.07 -1.51 -22.21
C GLN A 26 -0.04 -1.76 -20.70
N ILE A 27 -0.44 -2.96 -20.29
CA ILE A 27 -0.54 -3.34 -18.87
C ILE A 27 0.85 -3.48 -18.26
N SER A 28 1.79 -4.12 -18.96
CA SER A 28 3.18 -4.23 -18.50
C SER A 28 3.84 -2.85 -18.34
N GLU A 29 3.63 -1.93 -19.28
CA GLU A 29 4.11 -0.55 -19.18
C GLU A 29 3.54 0.16 -17.96
N TYR A 30 2.21 0.09 -17.76
CA TYR A 30 1.55 0.65 -16.59
C TYR A 30 2.12 0.10 -15.28
N ILE A 31 2.31 -1.22 -15.18
CA ILE A 31 2.84 -1.85 -13.97
C ILE A 31 4.27 -1.36 -13.71
N CYS A 32 5.12 -1.35 -14.74
CA CYS A 32 6.49 -0.90 -14.62
C CYS A 32 6.61 0.58 -14.27
N SER A 33 5.76 1.45 -14.83
CA SER A 33 5.80 2.88 -14.54
C SER A 33 5.27 3.24 -13.15
N THR A 34 4.37 2.42 -12.60
CA THR A 34 3.61 2.73 -11.38
C THR A 34 4.13 1.99 -10.15
N PHE A 35 4.53 0.72 -10.28
CA PHE A 35 4.85 -0.16 -9.13
C PHE A 35 6.34 -0.52 -8.99
N LEU A 36 7.19 -0.05 -9.91
CA LEU A 36 8.64 -0.23 -9.84
C LEU A 36 9.33 1.12 -9.61
N ASP A 37 10.14 1.21 -8.55
CA ASP A 37 11.05 2.34 -8.40
C ASP A 37 11.92 2.53 -9.65
N LYS A 38 11.91 3.76 -10.18
CA LYS A 38 12.89 4.19 -11.16
C LYS A 38 14.20 4.45 -10.45
N GLN A 39 15.19 3.56 -10.62
CA GLN A 39 16.57 3.95 -10.34
C GLN A 39 16.95 5.01 -11.39
N GLN A 40 17.04 6.28 -11.00
CA GLN A 40 17.64 7.31 -11.83
C GLN A 40 19.14 6.99 -12.00
N GLU A 41 19.50 6.20 -13.00
CA GLU A 41 20.86 6.19 -13.50
C GLU A 41 20.99 7.33 -14.52
N PHE A 42 21.77 8.35 -14.16
CA PHE A 42 22.25 9.34 -15.12
C PHE A 42 23.29 8.67 -16.02
N ASP A 43 22.87 8.15 -17.17
CA ASP A 43 23.76 7.93 -18.30
C ASP A 43 24.16 9.30 -18.87
N LEU A 44 25.10 9.97 -18.21
CA LEU A 44 25.82 11.10 -18.78
C LEU A 44 26.81 10.52 -19.80
N PRO A 45 26.61 10.67 -21.11
CA PRO A 45 27.70 10.44 -22.05
C PRO A 45 28.81 11.41 -21.65
N SER A 46 29.92 10.86 -21.15
CA SER A 46 31.13 11.62 -20.83
C SER A 46 31.54 12.37 -22.09
N LEU A 47 31.18 13.66 -22.17
CA LEU A 47 31.76 14.59 -23.12
C LEU A 47 33.23 14.75 -22.69
N ARG A 48 34.08 13.85 -23.18
CA ARG A 48 35.52 14.01 -23.16
C ARG A 48 35.82 15.26 -23.98
N VAL A 49 36.02 16.36 -23.27
CA VAL A 49 36.66 17.55 -23.83
C VAL A 49 38.07 17.11 -24.21
N GLU A 50 38.36 17.01 -25.51
CA GLU A 50 39.72 16.82 -25.98
C GLU A 50 40.56 18.01 -25.52
N GLU A 51 41.55 17.72 -24.67
CA GLU A 51 42.57 18.69 -24.28
C GLU A 51 43.37 19.09 -25.51
N ASN A 52 43.20 20.34 -25.95
CA ASN A 52 44.12 21.02 -26.86
C ASN A 52 45.26 21.61 -26.02
N PRO A 53 46.53 21.16 -26.18
CA PRO A 53 47.62 21.65 -25.37
C PRO A 53 48.33 22.79 -26.10
N ASP A 54 47.85 24.03 -25.96
CA ASP A 54 48.62 25.22 -26.35
C ASP A 54 48.13 26.46 -25.59
N HIS A 55 48.77 26.76 -24.46
CA HIS A 55 49.54 27.99 -24.32
C HIS A 55 50.09 28.15 -22.90
N SER A 56 51.40 28.34 -22.87
CA SER A 56 52.24 28.59 -21.71
C SER A 56 52.21 30.05 -21.25
N ASN A 57 52.51 30.20 -19.96
CA ASN A 57 53.04 31.38 -19.27
C ASN A 57 52.08 32.54 -18.93
N LEU A 58 51.85 32.74 -17.62
CA LEU A 58 52.37 33.92 -16.91
C LEU A 58 52.36 33.74 -15.39
N GLN A 59 53.45 34.22 -14.78
CA GLN A 59 53.84 34.13 -13.38
C GLN A 59 53.11 35.12 -12.45
N THR A 60 52.94 34.68 -11.20
CA THR A 60 53.01 35.45 -9.93
C THR A 60 52.09 36.64 -9.71
N THR A 61 51.28 36.61 -8.64
CA THR A 61 51.56 37.38 -7.39
C THR A 61 50.45 37.17 -6.36
N SER A 62 50.89 36.82 -5.15
CA SER A 62 50.10 36.83 -3.92
C SER A 62 49.90 38.26 -3.42
N GLN A 63 48.67 38.76 -3.37
CA GLN A 63 48.29 39.89 -2.54
C GLN A 63 46.91 39.67 -1.91
N GLN A 64 46.92 39.50 -0.59
CA GLN A 64 45.79 39.70 0.29
C GLN A 64 45.50 41.19 0.40
N GLN A 65 44.24 41.63 0.23
CA GLN A 65 43.62 42.71 1.00
C GLN A 65 42.08 42.69 0.87
N PRO A 66 41.35 43.25 1.85
CA PRO A 66 40.00 42.81 2.23
C PRO A 66 38.89 43.69 1.65
N TYR A 67 37.75 43.09 1.29
CA TYR A 67 36.51 43.82 0.97
C TYR A 67 35.42 43.59 2.04
N PRO A 68 34.59 44.62 2.32
CA PRO A 68 33.82 44.73 3.55
C PRO A 68 32.56 43.86 3.56
N ARG A 69 32.24 43.33 4.75
CA ARG A 69 30.96 42.68 5.05
C ARG A 69 29.80 43.67 4.89
N SER A 70 29.01 43.50 3.83
CA SER A 70 27.66 44.08 3.76
C SER A 70 26.67 43.12 4.42
N ARG A 71 26.01 43.59 5.48
CA ARG A 71 24.87 42.92 6.10
C ARG A 71 23.67 43.05 5.15
N SER A 72 23.25 41.96 4.54
CA SER A 72 21.93 41.87 3.90
C SER A 72 20.83 41.90 4.97
N PRO A 73 19.70 42.59 4.74
CA PRO A 73 18.57 42.59 5.68
C PRO A 73 17.96 41.20 5.76
N ARG A 74 17.59 40.79 6.98
CA ARG A 74 16.79 39.58 7.23
C ARG A 74 15.53 39.63 6.38
N GLY A 75 15.45 38.74 5.39
CA GLY A 75 14.20 38.43 4.72
C GLY A 75 13.17 37.89 5.72
N PRO A 76 11.87 38.04 5.44
CA PRO A 76 10.83 37.49 6.30
C PRO A 76 10.98 35.96 6.40
N PRO A 77 10.60 35.35 7.54
CA PRO A 77 10.73 33.90 7.72
C PRO A 77 9.85 33.17 6.70
N MET A 78 10.38 32.10 6.10
CA MET A 78 9.65 31.22 5.17
C MET A 78 8.54 30.46 5.91
N SER A 79 7.40 31.11 6.12
CA SER A 79 6.18 30.50 6.68
C SER A 79 5.08 30.32 5.65
N GLN A 80 5.40 30.38 4.36
CA GLN A 80 4.44 30.21 3.27
C GLN A 80 4.97 29.13 2.31
N ILE A 81 4.30 27.99 2.30
CA ILE A 81 4.48 26.95 1.28
C ILE A 81 3.74 27.46 0.05
N SER A 82 4.48 28.00 -0.93
CA SER A 82 3.94 28.33 -2.24
C SER A 82 3.68 27.02 -2.99
N GLY A 83 2.42 26.62 -3.08
CA GLY A 83 1.97 25.37 -3.70
C GLY A 83 0.51 25.02 -3.38
N VAL A 84 -0.03 25.53 -2.26
CA VAL A 84 -1.44 25.37 -1.91
C VAL A 84 -2.27 26.46 -2.62
N LYS A 85 -2.85 26.12 -3.78
CA LYS A 85 -3.67 27.06 -4.58
C LYS A 85 -5.01 27.42 -3.92
N ARG A 86 -5.43 26.69 -2.88
CA ARG A 86 -6.59 27.03 -2.05
C ARG A 86 -6.13 27.75 -0.78
N PRO A 87 -6.68 28.93 -0.44
CA PRO A 87 -6.43 29.51 0.87
C PRO A 87 -6.83 28.50 1.94
N LEU A 88 -5.90 28.14 2.83
CA LEU A 88 -6.08 27.26 3.99
C LEU A 88 -6.99 27.92 5.06
N SER A 89 -8.15 28.43 4.65
CA SER A 89 -9.06 29.22 5.45
C SER A 89 -10.26 28.39 5.92
N HIS A 90 -10.59 28.58 7.20
CA HIS A 90 -11.66 27.93 7.95
C HIS A 90 -13.02 27.86 7.24
N THR A 91 -13.58 26.65 7.16
CA THR A 91 -15.03 26.41 7.07
C THR A 91 -15.55 26.18 8.49
N ASN A 92 -15.80 27.26 9.23
CA ASN A 92 -16.45 27.17 10.54
C ASN A 92 -17.91 26.71 10.36
N SER A 93 -18.15 25.40 10.41
CA SER A 93 -19.49 24.83 10.31
C SER A 93 -19.87 24.01 11.53
N PHE A 94 -19.55 24.50 12.73
CA PHE A 94 -20.15 23.96 13.95
C PHE A 94 -20.51 25.06 14.96
N THR A 95 -21.77 25.48 14.92
CA THR A 95 -22.39 26.47 15.83
C THR A 95 -23.32 25.84 16.87
N GLY A 96 -23.47 24.52 16.88
CA GLY A 96 -24.37 23.80 17.80
C GLY A 96 -23.81 23.64 19.22
N GLU A 97 -24.70 23.63 20.22
CA GLU A 97 -24.34 23.36 21.62
C GLU A 97 -23.98 21.89 21.90
N ARG A 98 -24.44 20.95 21.04
CA ARG A 98 -24.26 19.49 21.20
C ARG A 98 -23.66 18.86 19.94
N LEU A 99 -22.59 18.08 20.11
CA LEU A 99 -21.94 17.36 19.00
C LEU A 99 -22.90 16.35 18.34
N PRO A 100 -22.87 16.20 17.00
CA PRO A 100 -23.69 15.22 16.30
C PRO A 100 -23.28 13.80 16.68
N THR A 101 -24.24 12.87 16.74
CA THR A 101 -24.03 11.49 17.19
C THR A 101 -22.93 10.78 16.39
N PHE A 102 -22.96 10.92 15.06
CA PHE A 102 -22.01 10.33 14.12
C PHE A 102 -21.07 11.36 13.50
N GLY A 103 -20.86 12.49 14.18
CA GLY A 103 -19.92 13.54 13.74
C GLY A 103 -20.41 14.42 12.59
N VAL A 104 -21.53 14.06 11.96
CA VAL A 104 -22.19 14.81 10.88
C VAL A 104 -23.66 15.03 11.20
N GLU A 105 -24.21 16.16 10.77
CA GLU A 105 -25.65 16.42 10.84
C GLU A 105 -26.32 15.89 9.56
N THR A 106 -27.34 15.04 9.71
CA THR A 106 -28.08 14.48 8.58
C THR A 106 -29.56 14.28 8.94
N PRO A 107 -30.50 14.53 8.01
CA PRO A 107 -31.91 14.21 8.24
C PRO A 107 -32.18 12.70 8.29
N ARG A 108 -31.23 11.85 7.87
CA ARG A 108 -31.35 10.38 7.84
C ARG A 108 -30.46 9.70 8.89
N GLU A 109 -30.37 10.28 10.09
CA GLU A 109 -29.49 9.81 11.18
C GLU A 109 -29.72 8.33 11.54
N ASN A 110 -30.97 7.87 11.59
CA ASN A 110 -31.29 6.47 11.94
C ASN A 110 -30.79 5.47 10.89
N GLU A 111 -30.98 5.77 9.60
CA GLU A 111 -30.51 4.93 8.49
C GLU A 111 -28.99 4.90 8.45
N LEU A 112 -28.36 6.06 8.65
CA LEU A 112 -26.90 6.18 8.77
C LEU A 112 -26.38 5.35 9.95
N GLY A 113 -27.00 5.46 11.12
CA GLY A 113 -26.62 4.73 12.32
C GLY A 113 -26.72 3.21 12.18
N THR A 114 -27.70 2.72 11.39
CA THR A 114 -27.81 1.28 11.10
C THR A 114 -26.63 0.79 10.28
N LEU A 115 -26.27 1.49 9.20
CA LEU A 115 -25.08 1.12 8.40
C LEU A 115 -23.78 1.25 9.19
N LEU A 116 -23.65 2.30 10.02
CA LEU A 116 -22.46 2.48 10.85
C LEU A 116 -22.31 1.39 11.93
N GLY A 117 -23.38 0.68 12.27
CA GLY A 117 -23.31 -0.51 13.12
C GLY A 117 -22.56 -1.69 12.50
N GLU A 118 -22.34 -1.66 11.18
CA GLU A 118 -21.64 -2.68 10.39
C GLU A 118 -20.20 -2.26 10.03
N LEU A 119 -19.65 -1.22 10.68
CA LEU A 119 -18.31 -0.67 10.38
C LEU A 119 -17.14 -1.66 10.52
N ASP A 120 -17.34 -2.75 11.24
CA ASP A 120 -16.33 -3.81 11.40
C ASP A 120 -16.45 -4.92 10.33
N MET A 121 -17.38 -4.79 9.37
CA MET A 121 -17.55 -5.75 8.27
C MET A 121 -16.79 -5.32 7.01
N TRP A 122 -16.17 -6.29 6.34
CA TRP A 122 -15.58 -6.08 5.01
C TRP A 122 -16.68 -5.88 3.97
N GLY A 123 -16.48 -4.96 3.03
CA GLY A 123 -17.47 -4.68 1.98
C GLY A 123 -18.67 -3.86 2.44
N ILE A 124 -18.51 -3.01 3.47
CA ILE A 124 -19.54 -2.04 3.86
C ILE A 124 -19.93 -1.16 2.67
N GLU A 125 -21.21 -0.77 2.62
CA GLU A 125 -21.77 0.10 1.57
C GLU A 125 -21.30 1.57 1.73
N ILE A 126 -20.01 1.81 1.55
CA ILE A 126 -19.34 3.10 1.79
C ILE A 126 -19.94 4.24 0.94
N PHE A 127 -20.36 3.94 -0.28
CA PHE A 127 -21.06 4.91 -1.14
C PHE A 127 -22.39 5.38 -0.52
N LYS A 128 -23.14 4.46 0.09
CA LYS A 128 -24.40 4.78 0.76
C LYS A 128 -24.16 5.58 2.03
N ILE A 129 -23.06 5.32 2.75
CA ILE A 129 -22.61 6.18 3.85
C ILE A 129 -22.30 7.59 3.33
N GLY A 130 -21.62 7.73 2.18
CA GLY A 130 -21.39 9.03 1.54
C GLY A 130 -22.67 9.82 1.28
N GLU A 131 -23.70 9.17 0.73
CA GLU A 131 -25.01 9.78 0.48
C GLU A 131 -25.74 10.16 1.79
N LEU A 132 -25.71 9.27 2.80
CA LEU A 132 -26.41 9.46 4.07
C LEU A 132 -25.74 10.48 4.99
N SER A 133 -24.43 10.67 4.86
CA SER A 133 -23.62 11.63 5.63
C SER A 133 -23.56 13.03 5.00
N CYS A 134 -24.43 13.32 4.02
CA CYS A 134 -24.43 14.59 3.29
C CYS A 134 -23.09 14.91 2.62
N ASN A 135 -22.49 13.91 1.95
CA ASN A 135 -21.17 13.99 1.32
C ASN A 135 -20.06 14.34 2.33
N ARG A 136 -20.15 13.79 3.54
CA ARG A 136 -19.07 13.80 4.54
C ARG A 136 -18.73 12.38 5.05
N PRO A 137 -18.46 11.42 4.14
CA PRO A 137 -18.18 10.04 4.54
C PRO A 137 -16.95 9.94 5.44
N LEU A 138 -15.87 10.68 5.18
CA LEU A 138 -14.62 10.55 5.93
C LEU A 138 -14.79 11.02 7.38
N THR A 139 -15.39 12.19 7.59
CA THR A 139 -15.66 12.70 8.94
C THR A 139 -16.54 11.74 9.72
N CYS A 140 -17.59 11.22 9.08
CA CYS A 140 -18.55 10.30 9.68
C CYS A 140 -17.90 8.97 10.11
N VAL A 141 -17.19 8.33 9.18
CA VAL A 141 -16.51 7.05 9.39
C VAL A 141 -15.41 7.18 10.44
N ALA A 142 -14.52 8.17 10.30
CA ALA A 142 -13.42 8.37 11.22
C ALA A 142 -13.92 8.67 12.65
N TYR A 143 -14.92 9.54 12.80
CA TYR A 143 -15.46 9.85 14.13
C TYR A 143 -16.10 8.64 14.80
N THR A 144 -16.83 7.83 14.03
CA THR A 144 -17.48 6.63 14.56
C THR A 144 -16.44 5.58 14.98
N ILE A 145 -15.41 5.34 14.16
CA ILE A 145 -14.31 4.43 14.50
C ILE A 145 -13.52 4.90 15.73
N PHE A 146 -13.17 6.20 15.79
CA PHE A 146 -12.41 6.74 16.92
C PHE A 146 -13.21 6.71 18.23
N GLN A 147 -14.54 6.77 18.16
CA GLN A 147 -15.41 6.56 19.31
C GLN A 147 -15.52 5.08 19.69
N SER A 148 -15.81 4.18 18.75
CA SER A 148 -16.02 2.76 19.03
C SER A 148 -14.76 2.08 19.59
N ARG A 149 -13.57 2.52 19.15
CA ARG A 149 -12.27 2.07 19.68
C ARG A 149 -11.80 2.82 20.92
N GLU A 150 -12.60 3.73 21.48
CA GLU A 150 -12.25 4.58 22.62
C GLU A 150 -10.95 5.39 22.44
N LEU A 151 -10.56 5.68 21.19
CA LEU A 151 -9.31 6.37 20.86
C LEU A 151 -9.37 7.84 21.26
N LEU A 152 -10.54 8.48 21.18
CA LEU A 152 -10.70 9.86 21.64
C LEU A 152 -10.33 10.00 23.13
N THR A 153 -10.76 9.05 23.95
CA THR A 153 -10.43 9.02 25.38
C THR A 153 -8.98 8.61 25.61
N SER A 154 -8.54 7.49 25.02
CA SER A 154 -7.22 6.90 25.23
C SER A 154 -6.08 7.81 24.79
N LEU A 155 -6.28 8.57 23.72
CA LEU A 155 -5.31 9.53 23.18
C LEU A 155 -5.56 10.97 23.65
N MET A 156 -6.52 11.18 24.55
CA MET A 156 -6.89 12.48 25.12
C MET A 156 -7.27 13.53 24.05
N ILE A 157 -7.93 13.10 22.98
CA ILE A 157 -8.37 13.94 21.86
C ILE A 157 -9.74 14.54 22.20
N PRO A 158 -9.87 15.87 22.33
CA PRO A 158 -11.17 16.48 22.57
C PRO A 158 -12.11 16.25 21.37
N PRO A 159 -13.32 15.69 21.54
CA PRO A 159 -14.21 15.33 20.41
C PRO A 159 -14.53 16.50 19.48
N LYS A 160 -14.71 17.72 20.04
CA LYS A 160 -14.91 18.93 19.23
C LYS A 160 -13.70 19.28 18.36
N THR A 161 -12.48 19.11 18.89
CA THR A 161 -11.24 19.36 18.14
C THR A 161 -11.06 18.33 17.04
N PHE A 162 -11.42 17.06 17.31
CA PHE A 162 -11.45 16.01 16.30
C PHE A 162 -12.37 16.35 15.13
N LEU A 163 -13.62 16.72 15.41
CA LEU A 163 -14.58 17.07 14.35
C LEU A 163 -14.16 18.32 13.56
N ASN A 164 -13.61 19.34 14.22
CA ASN A 164 -13.05 20.50 13.52
C ASN A 164 -11.94 20.10 12.54
N PHE A 165 -11.01 19.26 12.99
CA PHE A 165 -9.92 18.78 12.14
C PHE A 165 -10.45 17.92 10.99
N MET A 166 -11.29 16.91 11.27
CA MET A 166 -11.80 16.00 10.24
C MET A 166 -12.65 16.72 9.20
N THR A 167 -13.50 17.66 9.61
CA THR A 167 -14.29 18.48 8.67
C THR A 167 -13.37 19.32 7.78
N THR A 168 -12.31 19.91 8.37
CA THR A 168 -11.32 20.68 7.63
C THR A 168 -10.53 19.80 6.67
N LEU A 169 -10.11 18.61 7.11
CA LEU A 169 -9.39 17.63 6.30
C LEU A 169 -10.23 17.20 5.09
N GLU A 170 -11.49 16.82 5.33
CA GLU A 170 -12.41 16.40 4.29
C GLU A 170 -12.71 17.52 3.27
N ASP A 171 -12.73 18.78 3.71
CA ASP A 171 -12.86 19.92 2.80
C ASP A 171 -11.62 20.14 1.91
N HIS A 172 -10.46 19.57 2.26
CA HIS A 172 -9.23 19.60 1.45
C HIS A 172 -9.11 18.42 0.49
N TYR A 173 -9.94 17.38 0.60
CA TYR A 173 -10.10 16.43 -0.49
C TYR A 173 -10.82 17.10 -1.66
N VAL A 174 -10.28 16.94 -2.87
CA VAL A 174 -10.84 17.58 -4.07
C VAL A 174 -12.10 16.83 -4.51
N LYS A 175 -13.27 17.42 -4.24
CA LYS A 175 -14.59 16.82 -4.51
C LYS A 175 -14.86 16.47 -5.97
N ASP A 176 -14.18 17.15 -6.89
CA ASP A 176 -14.35 16.93 -8.32
C ASP A 176 -13.49 15.77 -8.86
N ASN A 177 -12.56 15.24 -8.06
CA ASN A 177 -11.83 14.03 -8.43
C ASN A 177 -12.79 12.83 -8.43
N PRO A 178 -12.82 12.02 -9.50
CA PRO A 178 -13.66 10.83 -9.53
C PRO A 178 -13.30 9.79 -8.46
N PHE A 179 -12.01 9.50 -8.24
CA PHE A 179 -11.53 8.44 -7.36
C PHE A 179 -10.84 8.98 -6.10
N HIS A 180 -9.73 9.70 -6.24
CA HIS A 180 -8.91 10.16 -5.09
C HIS A 180 -9.57 11.38 -4.42
N ASN A 181 -10.68 11.13 -3.71
CA ASN A 181 -11.49 12.08 -2.96
C ASN A 181 -11.80 11.53 -1.55
N SER A 182 -12.59 12.26 -0.74
CA SER A 182 -12.83 11.85 0.65
C SER A 182 -13.59 10.53 0.81
N LEU A 183 -14.29 10.07 -0.22
CA LEU A 183 -14.98 8.78 -0.20
C LEU A 183 -13.98 7.62 -0.27
N HIS A 184 -12.96 7.73 -1.12
CA HIS A 184 -11.87 6.76 -1.17
C HIS A 184 -11.12 6.73 0.17
N ALA A 185 -10.74 7.90 0.70
CA ALA A 185 -10.12 7.98 2.03
C ALA A 185 -10.98 7.37 3.15
N ALA A 186 -12.30 7.49 3.07
CA ALA A 186 -13.22 6.84 4.00
C ALA A 186 -13.22 5.31 3.85
N ASP A 187 -13.18 4.78 2.62
CA ASP A 187 -13.07 3.34 2.34
C ASP A 187 -11.75 2.77 2.88
N VAL A 188 -10.62 3.46 2.64
CA VAL A 188 -9.30 3.04 3.16
C VAL A 188 -9.27 3.10 4.69
N THR A 189 -9.84 4.14 5.30
CA THR A 189 -9.93 4.28 6.76
C THR A 189 -10.76 3.15 7.37
N GLN A 190 -11.90 2.82 6.77
CA GLN A 190 -12.76 1.72 7.24
C GLN A 190 -12.13 0.35 7.01
N SER A 191 -11.48 0.14 5.86
CA SER A 191 -10.78 -1.10 5.54
C SER A 191 -9.61 -1.32 6.51
N THR A 192 -8.85 -0.27 6.81
CA THR A 192 -7.80 -0.26 7.85
C THR A 192 -8.38 -0.64 9.21
N ASN A 193 -9.56 -0.12 9.57
CA ASN A 193 -10.26 -0.52 10.79
C ASN A 193 -10.58 -2.01 10.83
N VAL A 194 -11.09 -2.59 9.74
CA VAL A 194 -11.40 -4.04 9.70
C VAL A 194 -10.13 -4.87 9.84
N LEU A 195 -9.06 -4.53 9.11
CA LEU A 195 -7.79 -5.25 9.18
C LEU A 195 -7.11 -5.15 10.55
N LEU A 196 -7.28 -4.04 11.28
CA LEU A 196 -6.80 -3.91 12.66
C LEU A 196 -7.58 -4.80 13.65
N ASN A 197 -8.76 -5.31 13.28
CA ASN A 197 -9.56 -6.24 14.08
C ASN A 197 -9.27 -7.71 13.77
N THR A 198 -8.32 -8.00 12.87
CA THR A 198 -7.91 -9.36 12.57
C THR A 198 -7.43 -10.09 13.85
N PRO A 199 -8.00 -11.27 14.18
CA PRO A 199 -7.64 -12.03 15.38
C PRO A 199 -6.14 -12.26 15.58
N ALA A 200 -5.40 -12.54 14.51
CA ALA A 200 -3.94 -12.71 14.56
C ALA A 200 -3.18 -11.46 15.07
N LEU A 201 -3.81 -10.28 15.04
CA LEU A 201 -3.26 -8.99 15.46
C LEU A 201 -3.83 -8.50 16.80
N GLU A 202 -4.66 -9.30 17.48
CA GLU A 202 -5.29 -8.91 18.74
C GLU A 202 -4.26 -8.59 19.82
N GLY A 203 -4.35 -7.38 20.40
CA GLY A 203 -3.44 -6.92 21.45
C GLY A 203 -2.00 -6.66 20.99
N VAL A 204 -1.69 -6.81 19.69
CA VAL A 204 -0.37 -6.54 19.15
C VAL A 204 -0.09 -5.04 19.21
N PHE A 205 -0.98 -4.20 18.68
CA PHE A 205 -0.77 -2.75 18.56
C PHE A 205 -1.25 -1.94 19.77
N THR A 206 -0.48 -0.90 20.14
CA THR A 206 -0.88 0.06 21.18
C THR A 206 -1.95 1.02 20.65
N PRO A 207 -2.71 1.70 21.54
CA PRO A 207 -3.67 2.72 21.11
C PRO A 207 -3.05 3.86 20.28
N LEU A 208 -1.76 4.17 20.51
CA LEU A 208 -1.04 5.18 19.74
C LEU A 208 -0.79 4.71 18.30
N GLU A 209 -0.44 3.43 18.12
CA GLU A 209 -0.22 2.81 16.81
C GLU A 209 -1.52 2.67 16.03
N VAL A 210 -2.56 2.12 16.67
CA VAL A 210 -3.91 2.00 16.08
C VAL A 210 -4.44 3.38 15.65
N GLY A 211 -4.39 4.38 16.55
CA GLY A 211 -4.85 5.72 16.22
C GLY A 211 -4.02 6.42 15.16
N GLY A 212 -2.71 6.15 15.09
CA GLY A 212 -1.87 6.72 14.05
C GLY A 212 -2.01 6.04 12.68
N ALA A 213 -2.24 4.72 12.62
CA ALA A 213 -2.56 4.03 11.37
C ALA A 213 -3.90 4.50 10.79
N LEU A 214 -4.94 4.63 11.62
CA LEU A 214 -6.23 5.20 11.21
C LEU A 214 -6.11 6.66 10.79
N PHE A 215 -5.30 7.45 11.49
CA PHE A 215 -5.01 8.83 11.10
C PHE A 215 -4.27 8.89 9.76
N ALA A 216 -3.28 8.02 9.54
CA ALA A 216 -2.56 7.92 8.27
C ALA A 216 -3.53 7.60 7.11
N ALA A 217 -4.40 6.60 7.27
CA ALA A 217 -5.43 6.26 6.29
C ALA A 217 -6.38 7.44 5.99
N CYS A 218 -6.76 8.23 6.99
CA CYS A 218 -7.60 9.42 6.78
C CYS A 218 -6.92 10.48 5.90
N ILE A 219 -5.61 10.62 5.98
CA ILE A 219 -4.86 11.73 5.37
C ILE A 219 -4.10 11.35 4.11
N HIS A 220 -4.00 10.06 3.78
CA HIS A 220 -3.00 9.55 2.85
C HIS A 220 -3.08 10.18 1.45
N ASP A 221 -4.24 10.70 1.05
CA ASP A 221 -4.51 11.30 -0.27
C ASP A 221 -5.03 12.75 -0.20
N VAL A 222 -4.91 13.43 0.94
CA VAL A 222 -5.49 14.78 1.08
C VAL A 222 -4.88 15.77 0.08
N ASP A 223 -5.72 16.56 -0.59
CA ASP A 223 -5.32 17.51 -1.65
C ASP A 223 -4.72 16.85 -2.91
N HIS A 224 -5.06 15.57 -3.17
CA HIS A 224 -4.71 14.90 -4.44
C HIS A 224 -5.29 15.65 -5.66
N PRO A 225 -4.50 15.92 -6.72
CA PRO A 225 -4.93 16.73 -7.88
C PRO A 225 -5.65 15.93 -8.98
N GLY A 226 -5.84 14.62 -8.76
CA GLY A 226 -6.39 13.70 -9.75
C GLY A 226 -5.41 13.39 -10.88
N LEU A 227 -4.11 13.35 -10.55
CA LEU A 227 -2.99 13.17 -11.48
C LEU A 227 -1.91 12.36 -10.78
N THR A 228 -1.23 11.49 -11.52
CA THR A 228 -0.11 10.68 -11.01
C THR A 228 1.15 11.50 -10.71
N ASN A 229 2.02 10.97 -9.83
CA ASN A 229 3.37 11.49 -9.61
C ASN A 229 4.13 11.70 -10.94
N GLN A 230 4.03 10.74 -11.87
CA GLN A 230 4.71 10.83 -13.16
C GLN A 230 4.23 12.00 -14.02
N PHE A 231 2.92 12.26 -14.05
CA PHE A 231 2.38 13.45 -14.74
C PHE A 231 2.95 14.74 -14.14
N LEU A 232 3.02 14.83 -12.81
CA LEU A 232 3.53 16.00 -12.10
C LEU A 232 5.01 16.27 -12.40
N VAL A 233 5.82 15.21 -12.51
CA VAL A 233 7.23 15.27 -12.90
C VAL A 233 7.38 15.69 -14.37
N ASN A 234 6.67 15.03 -15.29
CA ASN A 234 6.73 15.31 -16.72
C ASN A 234 6.30 16.75 -17.07
N SER A 235 5.31 17.27 -16.35
CA SER A 235 4.82 18.64 -16.51
C SER A 235 5.64 19.70 -15.75
N SER A 236 6.72 19.30 -15.04
CA SER A 236 7.54 20.18 -14.20
C SER A 236 6.68 21.01 -13.22
N SER A 237 5.70 20.35 -12.60
CA SER A 237 4.78 21.01 -11.67
C SER A 237 5.50 21.59 -10.45
N GLU A 238 4.89 22.59 -9.80
CA GLU A 238 5.46 23.19 -8.57
C GLU A 238 5.67 22.15 -7.46
N LEU A 239 4.79 21.15 -7.36
CA LEU A 239 4.92 20.07 -6.38
C LEU A 239 6.12 19.17 -6.70
N ALA A 240 6.29 18.77 -7.96
CA ALA A 240 7.42 17.95 -8.37
C ALA A 240 8.76 18.66 -8.09
N LEU A 241 8.86 19.95 -8.42
CA LEU A 241 10.03 20.77 -8.11
C LEU A 241 10.26 20.93 -6.59
N MET A 242 9.20 21.03 -5.79
CA MET A 242 9.29 21.17 -4.33
C MET A 242 9.81 19.89 -3.66
N TYR A 243 9.34 18.74 -4.14
CA TYR A 243 9.65 17.42 -3.57
C TYR A 243 10.75 16.67 -4.33
N ASN A 244 11.37 17.32 -5.33
CA ASN A 244 12.50 16.80 -6.10
C ASN A 244 12.18 15.45 -6.75
N ASP A 245 10.99 15.35 -7.33
CA ASP A 245 10.49 14.17 -8.08
C ASP A 245 10.35 12.86 -7.28
N GLU A 246 10.59 12.88 -5.96
CA GLU A 246 10.53 11.70 -5.09
C GLU A 246 9.26 11.71 -4.22
N SER A 247 8.40 10.69 -4.40
CA SER A 247 7.12 10.51 -3.67
C SER A 247 6.37 11.85 -3.50
N VAL A 248 6.16 12.54 -4.62
CA VAL A 248 5.76 13.96 -4.67
C VAL A 248 4.43 14.16 -3.97
N LEU A 249 3.44 13.34 -4.30
CA LEU A 249 2.09 13.39 -3.75
C LEU A 249 2.08 12.97 -2.28
N GLU A 250 2.75 11.88 -1.92
CA GLU A 250 2.74 11.34 -0.56
C GLU A 250 3.37 12.33 0.44
N ASN A 251 4.45 12.99 0.03
CA ASN A 251 5.04 14.10 0.80
C ASN A 251 4.09 15.30 0.91
N HIS A 252 3.34 15.61 -0.15
CA HIS A 252 2.34 16.68 -0.16
C HIS A 252 1.17 16.39 0.79
N HIS A 253 0.61 15.18 0.74
CA HIS A 253 -0.47 14.71 1.61
C HIS A 253 -0.10 14.86 3.09
N LEU A 254 1.11 14.43 3.46
CA LEU A 254 1.67 14.62 4.80
C LEU A 254 1.82 16.11 5.16
N ALA A 255 2.40 16.91 4.27
CA ALA A 255 2.64 18.33 4.52
C ALA A 255 1.33 19.09 4.77
N VAL A 256 0.30 18.84 3.95
CA VAL A 256 -1.04 19.43 4.09
C VAL A 256 -1.66 19.00 5.42
N ALA A 257 -1.77 17.70 5.70
CA ALA A 257 -2.43 17.20 6.91
C ALA A 257 -1.80 17.76 8.20
N PHE A 258 -0.47 17.73 8.30
CA PHE A 258 0.22 18.27 9.47
C PHE A 258 0.18 19.79 9.54
N LYS A 259 -0.02 20.48 8.41
CA LYS A 259 -0.29 21.91 8.41
C LYS A 259 -1.69 22.22 8.93
N LEU A 260 -2.69 21.42 8.57
CA LEU A 260 -4.08 21.60 9.05
C LEU A 260 -4.21 21.46 10.56
N LEU A 261 -3.37 20.66 11.22
CA LEU A 261 -3.31 20.58 12.70
C LEU A 261 -2.95 21.93 13.35
N GLN A 262 -2.32 22.87 12.63
CA GLN A 262 -1.96 24.18 13.14
C GLN A 262 -3.13 25.18 13.08
N ASN A 263 -4.23 24.83 12.42
CA ASN A 263 -5.43 25.67 12.39
C ASN A 263 -6.05 25.76 13.78
N GLN A 264 -6.68 26.89 14.07
CA GLN A 264 -7.34 27.12 15.35
C GLN A 264 -8.35 26.01 15.66
N GLY A 265 -8.18 25.34 16.80
CA GLY A 265 -9.08 24.28 17.25
C GLY A 265 -8.99 22.98 16.46
N CYS A 266 -7.91 22.74 15.71
CA CYS A 266 -7.67 21.53 14.91
C CYS A 266 -6.50 20.66 15.40
N ASP A 267 -5.73 21.07 16.43
CA ASP A 267 -4.64 20.23 16.98
C ASP A 267 -5.22 19.07 17.80
N ILE A 268 -5.61 17.99 17.13
CA ILE A 268 -6.15 16.78 17.76
C ILE A 268 -5.13 16.11 18.69
N PHE A 269 -3.84 16.43 18.57
CA PHE A 269 -2.76 15.90 19.40
C PHE A 269 -2.31 16.88 20.50
N CYS A 270 -3.10 17.92 20.79
CA CYS A 270 -2.75 18.98 21.74
C CYS A 270 -2.44 18.48 23.15
N ASN A 271 -3.09 17.41 23.61
CA ASN A 271 -2.91 16.85 24.96
C ASN A 271 -1.85 15.73 25.04
N MET A 272 -1.28 15.31 23.91
CA MET A 272 -0.25 14.28 23.88
C MET A 272 1.10 14.82 24.38
N GLN A 273 1.87 13.97 25.05
CA GLN A 273 3.24 14.31 25.44
C GLN A 273 4.13 14.47 24.22
N LYS A 274 5.19 15.28 24.32
CA LYS A 274 6.13 15.53 23.21
C LYS A 274 6.68 14.26 22.59
N LYS A 275 7.05 13.25 23.40
CA LYS A 275 7.57 11.96 22.91
C LYS A 275 6.50 11.18 22.14
N GLN A 276 5.26 11.15 22.62
CA GLN A 276 4.14 10.49 21.91
C GLN A 276 3.86 11.17 20.56
N ARG A 277 3.85 12.51 20.52
CA ARG A 277 3.69 13.27 19.25
C ARG A 277 4.82 12.99 18.26
N GLN A 278 6.05 12.86 18.74
CA GLN A 278 7.21 12.52 17.90
C GLN A 278 7.10 11.10 17.34
N THR A 279 6.73 10.12 18.17
CA THR A 279 6.52 8.74 17.75
C THR A 279 5.37 8.62 16.76
N LEU A 280 4.21 9.22 17.05
CA LEU A 280 3.06 9.22 16.15
C LEU A 280 3.41 9.88 14.82
N ARG A 281 4.07 11.04 14.84
CA ARG A 281 4.48 11.72 13.60
C ARG A 281 5.41 10.86 12.77
N LYS A 282 6.40 10.20 13.39
CA LYS A 282 7.31 9.30 12.66
C LYS A 282 6.54 8.17 11.99
N MET A 283 5.72 7.45 12.75
CA MET A 283 4.93 6.33 12.23
C MET A 283 3.97 6.76 11.10
N VAL A 284 3.27 7.88 11.26
CA VAL A 284 2.36 8.38 10.21
C VAL A 284 3.12 8.74 8.93
N ILE A 285 4.31 9.33 9.04
CA ILE A 285 5.17 9.60 7.88
C ILE A 285 5.59 8.30 7.20
N ASP A 286 6.08 7.33 7.98
CA ASP A 286 6.49 6.02 7.47
C ASP A 286 5.33 5.35 6.70
N ILE A 287 4.12 5.33 7.29
CA ILE A 287 2.92 4.73 6.68
C ILE A 287 2.47 5.46 5.41
N VAL A 288 2.32 6.79 5.40
CA VAL A 288 1.84 7.50 4.21
C VAL A 288 2.87 7.47 3.08
N LEU A 289 4.17 7.51 3.37
CA LEU A 289 5.18 7.32 2.31
C LEU A 289 5.17 5.90 1.74
N SER A 290 4.70 4.91 2.51
CA SER A 290 4.54 3.54 2.02
C SER A 290 3.37 3.37 1.04
N THR A 291 2.43 4.32 0.95
CA THR A 291 1.35 4.28 -0.06
C THR A 291 1.81 4.76 -1.43
N ASP A 292 3.06 5.20 -1.59
CA ASP A 292 3.64 5.41 -2.92
C ASP A 292 3.73 4.05 -3.64
N MET A 293 2.95 3.91 -4.70
CA MET A 293 2.84 2.66 -5.45
C MET A 293 4.19 2.16 -5.97
N SER A 294 5.17 3.04 -6.23
CA SER A 294 6.51 2.63 -6.68
C SER A 294 7.25 1.77 -5.66
N LYS A 295 6.86 1.87 -4.38
CA LYS A 295 7.44 1.14 -3.24
C LYS A 295 6.82 -0.24 -3.03
N HIS A 296 5.73 -0.57 -3.73
CA HIS A 296 4.98 -1.82 -3.57
C HIS A 296 5.88 -3.06 -3.53
N MET A 297 6.82 -3.20 -4.47
CA MET A 297 7.68 -4.39 -4.53
C MET A 297 8.64 -4.52 -3.34
N SER A 298 9.04 -3.40 -2.75
CA SER A 298 9.85 -3.40 -1.54
C SER A 298 9.01 -3.84 -0.34
N LEU A 299 7.81 -3.27 -0.19
CA LEU A 299 6.87 -3.65 0.87
C LEU A 299 6.50 -5.14 0.81
N LEU A 300 6.20 -5.66 -0.38
CA LEU A 300 5.88 -7.07 -0.59
C LEU A 300 7.05 -7.99 -0.24
N ALA A 301 8.27 -7.63 -0.63
CA ALA A 301 9.47 -8.43 -0.32
C ALA A 301 9.74 -8.48 1.19
N ASP A 302 9.58 -7.34 1.86
CA ASP A 302 9.74 -7.26 3.31
C ASP A 302 8.63 -8.08 4.01
N LEU A 303 7.38 -7.97 3.55
CA LEU A 303 6.24 -8.74 4.09
C LEU A 303 6.45 -10.25 3.94
N LYS A 304 6.91 -10.73 2.77
CA LYS A 304 7.26 -12.15 2.57
C LYS A 304 8.34 -12.63 3.54
N THR A 305 9.38 -11.82 3.73
CA THR A 305 10.45 -12.12 4.70
C THR A 305 9.90 -12.22 6.13
N MET A 306 8.92 -11.37 6.47
CA MET A 306 8.24 -11.43 7.76
C MET A 306 7.40 -12.70 7.92
N VAL A 307 6.67 -13.12 6.88
CA VAL A 307 5.90 -14.38 6.88
C VAL A 307 6.82 -15.58 7.12
N GLU A 308 7.98 -15.63 6.46
CA GLU A 308 8.97 -16.71 6.62
C GLU A 308 9.57 -16.77 8.03
N THR A 309 9.70 -15.61 8.69
CA THR A 309 10.31 -15.48 10.02
C THR A 309 9.30 -15.38 11.16
N LYS A 310 7.99 -15.47 10.86
CA LYS A 310 6.93 -15.21 11.83
C LYS A 310 7.02 -16.16 13.02
N LYS A 311 7.01 -15.57 14.22
CA LYS A 311 6.82 -16.30 15.47
C LYS A 311 5.38 -16.13 15.91
N VAL A 312 4.63 -17.22 15.90
CA VAL A 312 3.27 -17.25 16.39
C VAL A 312 3.30 -17.69 17.85
N ALA A 313 2.61 -16.96 18.72
CA ALA A 313 2.40 -17.40 20.09
C ALA A 313 1.59 -18.71 20.10
N GLY A 314 1.64 -19.48 21.20
CA GLY A 314 0.80 -20.69 21.34
C GLY A 314 -0.71 -20.45 21.21
N SER A 315 -1.15 -19.18 21.19
CA SER A 315 -2.52 -18.72 21.00
C SER A 315 -2.90 -18.38 19.55
N GLY A 316 -1.98 -18.44 18.58
CA GLY A 316 -2.26 -18.03 17.19
C GLY A 316 -2.00 -16.54 16.89
N VAL A 317 -1.63 -15.75 17.89
CA VAL A 317 -1.35 -14.29 17.77
C VAL A 317 0.10 -14.05 17.31
N LEU A 318 0.31 -13.06 16.44
CA LEU A 318 1.63 -12.65 15.97
C LEU A 318 2.45 -11.98 17.07
N LEU A 319 3.71 -12.37 17.21
CA LEU A 319 4.66 -11.75 18.12
C LEU A 319 5.57 -10.77 17.37
N LEU A 320 5.35 -9.48 17.57
CA LEU A 320 6.15 -8.39 16.99
C LEU A 320 6.91 -7.66 18.12
N ASP A 321 8.19 -7.99 18.27
CA ASP A 321 8.99 -7.62 19.45
C ASP A 321 9.56 -6.19 19.39
N ASN A 322 9.72 -5.63 18.18
CA ASN A 322 10.42 -4.36 17.98
C ASN A 322 9.61 -3.40 17.09
N TYR A 323 10.00 -2.11 17.09
CA TYR A 323 9.31 -1.09 16.31
C TYR A 323 9.33 -1.36 14.80
N THR A 324 10.44 -1.86 14.27
CA THR A 324 10.62 -2.12 12.83
C THR A 324 9.62 -3.15 12.33
N ASP A 325 9.45 -4.26 13.04
CA ASP A 325 8.47 -5.29 12.64
C ASP A 325 7.04 -4.73 12.71
N ARG A 326 6.75 -3.93 13.73
CA ARG A 326 5.41 -3.36 13.96
C ARG A 326 5.04 -2.32 12.91
N ILE A 327 5.97 -1.41 12.58
CA ILE A 327 5.73 -0.39 11.55
C ILE A 327 5.56 -1.04 10.19
N GLN A 328 6.36 -2.05 9.87
CA GLN A 328 6.29 -2.76 8.60
C GLN A 328 4.93 -3.47 8.40
N VAL A 329 4.35 -4.05 9.47
CA VAL A 329 2.97 -4.59 9.40
C VAL A 329 1.95 -3.47 9.19
N LEU A 330 2.10 -2.31 9.86
CA LEU A 330 1.16 -1.20 9.72
C LEU A 330 1.23 -0.54 8.33
N GLU A 331 2.43 -0.40 7.75
CA GLU A 331 2.66 0.04 6.37
C GLU A 331 1.93 -0.88 5.40
N ASN A 332 2.17 -2.20 5.49
CA ASN A 332 1.49 -3.18 4.63
C ASN A 332 -0.02 -3.24 4.88
N LEU A 333 -0.49 -3.05 6.11
CA LEU A 333 -1.92 -3.05 6.44
C LEU A 333 -2.64 -1.90 5.74
N VAL A 334 -2.09 -0.68 5.79
CA VAL A 334 -2.69 0.48 5.11
C VAL A 334 -2.54 0.35 3.60
N HIS A 335 -1.41 -0.16 3.11
CA HIS A 335 -1.22 -0.45 1.67
C HIS A 335 -2.21 -1.49 1.14
N CYS A 336 -2.51 -2.55 1.91
CA CYS A 336 -3.56 -3.51 1.59
C CYS A 336 -4.94 -2.84 1.60
N ALA A 337 -5.22 -1.98 2.57
CA ALA A 337 -6.48 -1.24 2.64
C ALA A 337 -6.67 -0.30 1.43
N ASP A 338 -5.60 0.30 0.94
CA ASP A 338 -5.59 1.13 -0.27
C ASP A 338 -5.83 0.27 -1.54
N LEU A 339 -5.12 -0.85 -1.65
CA LEU A 339 -5.28 -1.84 -2.73
C LEU A 339 -6.41 -2.86 -2.46
N SER A 340 -7.47 -2.45 -1.75
CA SER A 340 -8.54 -3.34 -1.32
C SER A 340 -9.72 -3.43 -2.28
N ASN A 341 -9.90 -2.50 -3.22
CA ASN A 341 -11.11 -2.45 -4.05
C ASN A 341 -11.41 -3.79 -4.77
N PRO A 342 -10.42 -4.51 -5.35
CA PRO A 342 -10.66 -5.79 -6.02
C PRO A 342 -11.09 -6.94 -5.10
N THR A 343 -10.94 -6.78 -3.79
CA THR A 343 -11.35 -7.79 -2.79
C THR A 343 -12.70 -7.46 -2.14
N LYS A 344 -13.33 -6.34 -2.52
CA LYS A 344 -14.67 -5.96 -2.07
C LYS A 344 -15.74 -6.72 -2.88
N PRO A 345 -16.97 -6.85 -2.37
CA PRO A 345 -18.09 -7.38 -3.15
C PRO A 345 -18.19 -6.73 -4.54
N LEU A 346 -18.45 -7.55 -5.57
CA LEU A 346 -18.40 -7.14 -6.98
C LEU A 346 -19.13 -5.81 -7.30
N PRO A 347 -20.33 -5.50 -6.74
CA PRO A 347 -21.00 -4.22 -7.00
C PRO A 347 -20.16 -3.00 -6.57
N LEU A 348 -19.47 -3.09 -5.43
CA LEU A 348 -18.58 -2.03 -4.94
C LEU A 348 -17.34 -1.93 -5.81
N TYR A 349 -16.70 -3.07 -6.10
CA TYR A 349 -15.50 -3.12 -6.93
C TYR A 349 -15.75 -2.50 -8.31
N LYS A 350 -16.84 -2.86 -9.00
CA LYS A 350 -17.20 -2.28 -10.30
C LYS A 350 -17.37 -0.76 -10.26
N ARG A 351 -17.93 -0.23 -9.17
CA ARG A 351 -18.08 1.23 -9.00
C ARG A 351 -16.72 1.90 -8.81
N TRP A 352 -15.84 1.31 -8.03
CA TRP A 352 -14.47 1.81 -7.85
C TRP A 352 -13.67 1.79 -9.16
N VAL A 353 -13.74 0.71 -9.95
CA VAL A 353 -13.09 0.64 -11.26
C VAL A 353 -13.59 1.74 -12.20
N ALA A 354 -14.90 1.97 -12.25
CA ALA A 354 -15.47 3.02 -13.09
C ALA A 354 -14.96 4.42 -12.69
N LEU A 355 -14.84 4.70 -11.39
CA LEU A 355 -14.34 5.98 -10.88
C LEU A 355 -12.84 6.14 -11.15
N LEU A 356 -12.03 5.11 -10.88
CA LEU A 356 -10.59 5.14 -11.15
C LEU A 356 -10.30 5.34 -12.64
N MET A 357 -11.02 4.63 -13.50
CA MET A 357 -10.84 4.77 -14.95
C MET A 357 -11.23 6.16 -15.45
N GLU A 358 -12.31 6.75 -14.95
CA GLU A 358 -12.67 8.12 -15.30
C GLU A 358 -11.56 9.11 -14.90
N GLU A 359 -10.93 8.92 -13.74
CA GLU A 359 -9.82 9.78 -13.31
C GLU A 359 -8.59 9.63 -14.22
N PHE A 360 -8.21 8.40 -14.60
CA PHE A 360 -7.15 8.16 -15.58
C PHE A 360 -7.48 8.78 -16.94
N PHE A 361 -8.73 8.72 -17.38
CA PHE A 361 -9.13 9.34 -18.64
C PHE A 361 -9.06 10.87 -18.59
N LEU A 362 -9.39 11.49 -17.46
CA LEU A 362 -9.21 12.92 -17.26
C LEU A 362 -7.73 13.33 -17.25
N GLN A 363 -6.84 12.48 -16.72
CA GLN A 363 -5.39 12.69 -16.88
C GLN A 363 -4.99 12.61 -18.36
N GLY A 364 -5.41 11.57 -19.08
CA GLY A 364 -5.08 11.40 -20.50
C GLY A 364 -5.57 12.53 -21.39
N ASP A 365 -6.73 13.11 -21.08
CA ASP A 365 -7.22 14.30 -21.77
C ASP A 365 -6.32 15.52 -21.52
N LYS A 366 -5.84 15.73 -20.28
CA LYS A 366 -4.88 16.80 -19.95
C LYS A 366 -3.51 16.59 -20.62
N GLU A 367 -3.05 15.34 -20.71
CA GLU A 367 -1.82 14.98 -21.43
C GLU A 367 -1.94 15.34 -22.91
N ARG A 368 -3.05 14.96 -23.54
CA ARG A 368 -3.37 15.28 -24.93
C ARG A 368 -3.45 16.79 -25.17
N GLU A 369 -4.13 17.53 -24.29
CA GLU A 369 -4.25 19.00 -24.38
C GLU A 369 -2.90 19.70 -24.24
N SER A 370 -1.98 19.13 -23.46
CA SER A 370 -0.65 19.68 -23.21
C SER A 370 0.39 19.22 -24.23
N GLY A 371 0.01 18.39 -25.21
CA GLY A 371 0.92 17.81 -26.19
C GLY A 371 1.92 16.81 -25.61
N MET A 372 1.61 16.20 -24.46
CA MET A 372 2.38 15.10 -23.88
C MET A 372 1.92 13.77 -24.45
N ASP A 373 2.81 12.77 -24.41
CA ASP A 373 2.42 11.38 -24.70
C ASP A 373 1.41 10.91 -23.65
N ILE A 374 0.34 10.26 -24.11
CA ILE A 374 -0.72 9.78 -23.22
C ILE A 374 -0.19 8.58 -22.45
N SER A 375 -0.27 8.65 -21.12
CA SER A 375 0.18 7.58 -20.23
C SER A 375 -0.58 6.28 -20.49
N PRO A 376 0.06 5.12 -20.27
CA PRO A 376 -0.63 3.83 -20.28
C PRO A 376 -1.90 3.88 -19.44
N MET A 377 -2.98 3.27 -19.94
CA MET A 377 -4.30 3.24 -19.29
C MET A 377 -5.10 4.56 -19.28
N CYS A 378 -4.49 5.69 -19.65
CA CYS A 378 -5.14 7.00 -19.62
C CYS A 378 -5.90 7.34 -20.92
N ASP A 379 -5.74 6.56 -22.00
CA ASP A 379 -6.51 6.78 -23.24
C ASP A 379 -7.88 6.08 -23.24
N ARG A 380 -8.95 6.86 -23.07
CA ARG A 380 -10.34 6.41 -23.12
C ARG A 380 -10.75 5.74 -24.44
N HIS A 381 -9.99 5.90 -25.52
CA HIS A 381 -10.29 5.30 -26.82
C HIS A 381 -9.59 3.95 -27.07
N ASN A 382 -8.62 3.58 -26.23
CA ASN A 382 -7.79 2.38 -26.43
C ASN A 382 -7.67 1.50 -25.17
N ALA A 383 -8.17 1.93 -24.02
CA ALA A 383 -8.11 1.16 -22.78
C ALA A 383 -9.00 -0.10 -22.84
N THR A 384 -8.41 -1.27 -22.58
CA THR A 384 -9.15 -2.52 -22.34
C THR A 384 -9.28 -2.74 -20.84
N ILE A 385 -10.38 -2.28 -20.26
CA ILE A 385 -10.57 -2.24 -18.79
C ILE A 385 -10.50 -3.64 -18.21
N GLU A 386 -11.21 -4.60 -18.78
CA GLU A 386 -11.36 -5.96 -18.25
C GLU A 386 -10.02 -6.68 -18.14
N LYS A 387 -9.23 -6.64 -19.22
CA LYS A 387 -7.90 -7.25 -19.24
C LYS A 387 -6.93 -6.56 -18.28
N SER A 388 -7.09 -5.25 -18.11
CA SER A 388 -6.25 -4.48 -17.19
C SER A 388 -6.58 -4.80 -15.74
N GLN A 389 -7.84 -5.01 -15.39
CA GLN A 389 -8.22 -5.49 -14.06
C GLN A 389 -7.68 -6.89 -13.78
N VAL A 390 -7.74 -7.81 -14.75
CA VAL A 390 -7.13 -9.15 -14.61
C VAL A 390 -5.63 -9.04 -14.38
N GLY A 391 -4.91 -8.29 -15.23
CA GLY A 391 -3.45 -8.12 -15.06
C GLY A 391 -3.08 -7.43 -13.75
N PHE A 392 -3.85 -6.42 -13.34
CA PHE A 392 -3.63 -5.75 -12.05
C PHE A 392 -3.83 -6.71 -10.87
N ILE A 393 -4.85 -7.57 -10.92
CA ILE A 393 -5.04 -8.59 -9.88
C ILE A 393 -3.89 -9.59 -9.88
N ASP A 394 -3.58 -10.18 -11.04
CA ASP A 394 -2.59 -11.27 -11.14
C ASP A 394 -1.18 -10.82 -10.71
N TYR A 395 -0.77 -9.59 -11.06
CA TYR A 395 0.61 -9.13 -10.86
C TYR A 395 0.83 -8.26 -9.62
N ILE A 396 -0.22 -7.63 -9.07
CA ILE A 396 -0.09 -6.66 -7.96
C ILE A 396 -0.95 -7.08 -6.77
N VAL A 397 -2.27 -7.20 -6.96
CA VAL A 397 -3.20 -7.31 -5.84
C VAL A 397 -3.19 -8.70 -5.23
N HIS A 398 -3.23 -9.76 -6.05
CA HIS A 398 -3.22 -11.13 -5.57
C HIS A 398 -1.91 -11.47 -4.82
N PRO A 399 -0.70 -11.20 -5.34
CA PRO A 399 0.53 -11.48 -4.60
C PRO A 399 0.61 -10.77 -3.24
N LEU A 400 0.10 -9.55 -3.16
CA LEU A 400 0.03 -8.79 -1.91
C LEU A 400 -0.93 -9.43 -0.91
N TRP A 401 -2.18 -9.67 -1.33
CA TRP A 401 -3.21 -10.22 -0.45
C TRP A 401 -2.95 -11.68 -0.07
N GLU A 402 -2.32 -12.47 -0.95
CA GLU A 402 -1.86 -13.84 -0.65
C GLU A 402 -0.83 -13.80 0.49
N THR A 403 0.17 -12.92 0.37
CA THR A 403 1.20 -12.78 1.41
C THR A 403 0.60 -12.24 2.72
N TRP A 404 -0.35 -11.30 2.64
CA TRP A 404 -1.07 -10.81 3.82
C TRP A 404 -1.87 -11.94 4.49
N ALA A 405 -2.61 -12.74 3.72
CA ALA A 405 -3.38 -13.86 4.22
C ALA A 405 -2.49 -14.92 4.87
N ASP A 406 -1.30 -15.19 4.31
CA ASP A 406 -0.31 -16.05 4.94
C ASP A 406 0.17 -15.50 6.29
N LEU A 407 0.34 -14.18 6.41
CA LEU A 407 0.74 -13.55 7.67
C LEU A 407 -0.32 -13.75 8.76
N VAL A 408 -1.59 -13.52 8.42
CA VAL A 408 -2.72 -13.53 9.37
C VAL A 408 -3.62 -14.78 9.28
N HIS A 409 -3.13 -15.85 8.69
CA HIS A 409 -3.92 -17.06 8.45
C HIS A 409 -4.60 -17.58 9.73
N PRO A 410 -5.90 -17.92 9.70
CA PRO A 410 -6.77 -18.07 8.52
C PRO A 410 -7.64 -16.84 8.19
N ASP A 411 -7.40 -15.70 8.83
CA ASP A 411 -8.41 -14.64 9.00
C ASP A 411 -8.80 -13.90 7.69
N ALA A 412 -7.97 -13.95 6.65
CA ALA A 412 -8.20 -13.24 5.38
C ALA A 412 -8.66 -14.15 4.22
N GLN A 413 -9.03 -15.41 4.48
CA GLN A 413 -9.39 -16.35 3.41
C GLN A 413 -10.60 -15.88 2.60
N ASP A 414 -11.66 -15.40 3.24
CA ASP A 414 -12.86 -14.90 2.54
C ASP A 414 -12.55 -13.70 1.62
N ILE A 415 -11.54 -12.90 1.97
CA ILE A 415 -11.06 -11.77 1.17
C ILE A 415 -10.36 -12.27 -0.11
N LEU A 416 -9.53 -13.33 0.02
CA LEU A 416 -8.89 -13.98 -1.12
C LEU A 416 -9.90 -14.67 -2.05
N ASP A 417 -10.84 -15.41 -1.49
CA ASP A 417 -11.88 -16.09 -2.27
C ASP A 417 -12.68 -15.06 -3.09
N THR A 418 -13.05 -13.93 -2.49
CA THR A 418 -13.73 -12.82 -3.19
C THR A 418 -12.86 -12.20 -4.28
N LEU A 419 -11.55 -12.06 -4.06
CA LEU A 419 -10.60 -11.55 -5.05
C LEU A 419 -10.52 -12.47 -6.28
N GLU A 420 -10.44 -13.78 -6.07
CA GLU A 420 -10.44 -14.78 -7.14
C GLU A 420 -11.75 -14.75 -7.93
N GLU A 421 -12.90 -14.70 -7.25
CA GLU A 421 -14.22 -14.58 -7.91
C GLU A 421 -14.33 -13.31 -8.77
N ASN A 422 -13.86 -12.18 -8.24
CA ASN A 422 -13.86 -10.90 -8.96
C ASN A 422 -12.90 -10.91 -10.15
N ARG A 423 -11.75 -11.57 -10.03
CA ARG A 423 -10.78 -11.77 -11.11
C ARG A 423 -11.38 -12.61 -12.24
N ASP A 424 -12.03 -13.71 -11.89
CA ASP A 424 -12.72 -14.58 -12.85
C ASP A 424 -13.90 -13.88 -13.54
N TYR A 425 -14.63 -13.04 -12.80
CA TYR A 425 -15.65 -12.17 -13.40
C TYR A 425 -15.06 -11.30 -14.51
N TYR A 426 -13.99 -10.53 -14.25
CA TYR A 426 -13.38 -9.68 -15.28
C TYR A 426 -12.76 -10.50 -16.41
N GLN A 427 -12.15 -11.64 -16.12
CA GLN A 427 -11.64 -12.56 -17.14
C GLN A 427 -12.74 -13.04 -18.09
N SER A 428 -13.93 -13.35 -17.57
CA SER A 428 -15.09 -13.79 -18.36
C SER A 428 -15.68 -12.70 -19.25
N MET A 429 -15.41 -11.43 -18.92
CA MET A 429 -15.87 -10.25 -19.66
C MET A 429 -14.92 -9.86 -20.81
N ILE A 430 -13.71 -10.43 -20.87
CA ILE A 430 -12.75 -10.15 -21.94
C ILE A 430 -13.31 -10.65 -23.28
N PRO A 431 -13.46 -9.79 -24.30
CA PRO A 431 -13.93 -10.21 -25.61
C PRO A 431 -12.98 -11.25 -26.24
N PRO A 432 -13.49 -12.27 -26.93
CA PRO A 432 -12.64 -13.19 -27.68
C PRO A 432 -11.85 -12.42 -28.74
N SER A 433 -10.53 -12.65 -28.79
CA SER A 433 -9.65 -12.01 -29.78
C SER A 433 -10.20 -12.23 -31.20
N PRO A 434 -10.22 -11.21 -32.07
CA PRO A 434 -10.56 -11.42 -33.47
C PRO A 434 -9.59 -12.45 -34.08
N PRO A 435 -10.06 -13.31 -35.01
CA PRO A 435 -9.17 -14.26 -35.69
C PRO A 435 -8.06 -13.50 -36.42
N PRO A 436 -6.83 -14.05 -36.47
CA PRO A 436 -5.71 -13.36 -37.11
C PRO A 436 -6.04 -13.08 -38.57
N SER A 437 -6.08 -11.80 -38.94
CA SER A 437 -6.17 -11.39 -40.33
C SER A 437 -4.78 -11.57 -40.97
N ALA A 438 -4.73 -12.05 -42.22
CA ALA A 438 -3.49 -12.35 -42.96
C ALA A 438 -2.63 -11.11 -43.32
N ALA A 439 -2.84 -9.97 -42.65
CA ALA A 439 -2.18 -8.69 -42.92
C ALA A 439 -1.12 -8.29 -41.88
N ASP A 440 -0.95 -9.04 -40.78
CA ASP A 440 0.02 -8.73 -39.70
C ASP A 440 1.45 -9.29 -39.94
N GLU A 441 1.81 -9.64 -41.19
CA GLU A 441 3.22 -9.95 -41.55
C GLU A 441 4.02 -8.67 -41.87
N MET A 442 4.05 -7.71 -40.94
CA MET A 442 5.09 -6.68 -40.94
C MET A 442 5.87 -6.77 -39.62
N PRO A 443 7.20 -6.97 -39.65
CA PRO A 443 7.99 -6.98 -38.43
C PRO A 443 8.02 -5.55 -37.86
N GLN A 444 7.36 -5.33 -36.73
CA GLN A 444 7.58 -4.14 -35.91
C GLN A 444 8.88 -4.34 -35.12
N ASP A 445 9.89 -3.56 -35.50
CA ASP A 445 11.24 -3.52 -34.92
C ASP A 445 11.26 -2.67 -33.63
N GLU A 446 10.34 -2.90 -32.69
CA GLU A 446 10.43 -2.33 -31.33
C GLU A 446 10.64 -3.45 -30.31
N LYS A 447 11.82 -4.07 -30.37
CA LYS A 447 12.34 -4.88 -29.27
C LYS A 447 12.71 -3.96 -28.11
N ILE A 448 11.81 -3.77 -27.16
CA ILE A 448 12.19 -3.22 -25.86
C ILE A 448 12.64 -4.38 -24.98
N ARG A 449 13.97 -4.54 -24.87
CA ARG A 449 14.58 -5.38 -23.83
C ARG A 449 14.54 -4.58 -22.53
N PHE A 450 13.74 -5.00 -21.55
CA PHE A 450 13.83 -4.48 -20.18
C PHE A 450 15.22 -4.80 -19.62
N GLN A 451 16.16 -3.87 -19.76
CA GLN A 451 17.55 -4.05 -19.35
C GLN A 451 17.74 -3.38 -17.99
N VAL A 452 17.70 -4.19 -16.93
CA VAL A 452 18.26 -3.80 -15.64
C VAL A 452 19.76 -4.04 -15.73
N THR A 453 20.55 -3.00 -15.97
CA THR A 453 22.01 -3.04 -15.79
C THR A 453 22.30 -3.06 -14.30
N LEU A 454 22.93 -4.12 -13.80
CA LEU A 454 23.51 -4.16 -12.45
C LEU A 454 24.91 -4.79 -12.56
N GLU A 455 25.84 -4.18 -11.84
CA GLU A 455 27.29 -4.42 -11.84
C GLU A 455 27.68 -5.90 -11.70
N GLU A 456 28.73 -6.31 -12.41
CA GLU A 456 29.27 -7.68 -12.47
C GLU A 456 29.87 -8.19 -11.15
N SER A 457 29.83 -7.42 -10.05
CA SER A 457 30.48 -7.79 -8.78
C SER A 457 29.73 -8.82 -7.94
N ASP A 458 28.46 -9.12 -8.26
CA ASP A 458 27.63 -10.06 -7.47
C ASP A 458 27.47 -11.44 -8.13
N GLN A 459 28.05 -11.67 -9.31
CA GLN A 459 28.03 -13.00 -9.96
C GLN A 459 28.94 -14.01 -9.25
N GLU A 460 30.05 -13.56 -8.65
CA GLU A 460 31.01 -14.47 -8.01
C GLU A 460 30.52 -15.02 -6.66
N ASN A 461 29.69 -14.28 -5.92
CA ASN A 461 29.20 -14.72 -4.61
C ASN A 461 28.06 -15.76 -4.65
N LEU A 462 27.42 -15.96 -5.81
CA LEU A 462 26.34 -16.94 -5.99
C LEU A 462 26.85 -18.27 -6.57
N ALA A 463 27.90 -18.24 -7.38
CA ALA A 463 28.51 -19.45 -7.94
C ALA A 463 29.17 -20.34 -6.87
N GLU A 464 29.74 -19.74 -5.81
CA GLU A 464 30.34 -20.50 -4.70
C GLU A 464 29.31 -21.21 -3.80
N LEU A 465 28.03 -20.80 -3.83
CA LEU A 465 26.97 -21.43 -3.04
C LEU A 465 26.29 -22.60 -3.75
N GLU A 466 26.29 -22.64 -5.09
CA GLU A 466 25.74 -23.77 -5.86
C GLU A 466 26.73 -24.97 -5.92
N GLU A 467 28.04 -24.75 -5.83
CA GLU A 467 29.03 -25.84 -5.82
C GLU A 467 29.10 -26.64 -4.51
N CYS A 468 28.52 -26.14 -3.41
CA CYS A 468 28.55 -26.83 -2.12
C CYS A 468 27.48 -27.93 -1.97
N ASP A 469 26.45 -27.99 -2.83
CA ASP A 469 25.32 -28.92 -2.67
C ASP A 469 25.45 -30.21 -3.51
N GLU A 470 26.41 -30.29 -4.45
CA GLU A 470 26.55 -31.45 -5.35
C GLU A 470 27.61 -32.48 -4.91
N SER A 471 28.32 -32.29 -3.78
CA SER A 471 29.46 -33.15 -3.42
C SER A 471 29.18 -34.31 -2.45
N GLU A 472 27.97 -34.47 -1.90
CA GLU A 472 27.62 -35.57 -0.98
C GLU A 472 26.70 -36.65 -1.59
N SER A 473 26.96 -37.12 -2.81
CA SER A 473 26.26 -38.30 -3.33
C SER A 473 27.07 -39.15 -4.30
N ARG A 474 28.21 -39.71 -3.85
CA ARG A 474 28.82 -40.91 -4.43
C ARG A 474 29.86 -41.48 -3.48
N ASP A 475 29.47 -42.50 -2.70
CA ASP A 475 30.31 -43.69 -2.66
C ASP A 475 29.61 -44.95 -2.11
N ALA A 476 29.97 -46.06 -2.77
CA ALA A 476 29.89 -47.47 -2.39
C ALA A 476 28.58 -48.27 -2.55
N CYS A 477 28.55 -49.10 -3.61
CA CYS A 477 27.82 -50.37 -3.67
C CYS A 477 28.80 -51.54 -3.92
N SER A 478 28.50 -52.70 -3.31
CA SER A 478 29.06 -54.06 -3.52
C SER A 478 30.43 -54.34 -2.85
N THR A 479 30.68 -55.37 -2.01
CA THR A 479 30.20 -56.78 -2.00
C THR A 479 30.61 -57.51 -0.68
N THR A 480 29.97 -58.66 -0.40
CA THR A 480 30.39 -59.86 0.39
C THR A 480 30.26 -59.93 1.94
N THR A 481 29.24 -60.73 2.38
CA THR A 481 29.23 -61.88 3.35
C THR A 481 30.14 -61.84 4.60
N THR A 482 29.70 -62.11 5.86
CA THR A 482 28.97 -63.28 6.42
C THR A 482 28.46 -63.01 7.85
N GLY A 483 27.28 -63.58 8.21
CA GLY A 483 26.86 -64.18 9.50
C GLY A 483 27.00 -63.38 10.82
N THR A 484 26.14 -63.44 11.84
CA THR A 484 25.04 -64.30 12.31
C THR A 484 24.52 -63.51 13.54
N THR A 485 23.24 -63.27 13.81
CA THR A 485 22.30 -64.16 14.53
C THR A 485 20.93 -63.47 14.61
N ALA A 486 19.89 -64.25 14.32
CA ALA A 486 18.46 -63.92 14.33
C ALA A 486 17.83 -64.13 15.73
N PRO A 487 16.49 -64.21 15.91
CA PRO A 487 15.38 -63.61 15.16
C PRO A 487 14.30 -62.96 16.06
N SER A 488 13.42 -62.19 15.42
CA SER A 488 12.00 -62.03 15.78
C SER A 488 11.13 -63.10 15.11
N ALA A 489 9.93 -63.35 15.68
CA ALA A 489 8.70 -63.96 15.12
C ALA A 489 8.32 -65.27 15.85
N ALA A 490 7.21 -65.33 16.58
CA ALA A 490 5.79 -65.24 16.21
C ALA A 490 5.16 -66.64 16.36
N GLY A 491 3.95 -66.70 16.94
CA GLY A 491 3.06 -67.83 16.73
C GLY A 491 2.25 -68.30 17.93
N GLY A 492 0.98 -67.87 17.98
CA GLY A 492 -0.16 -68.75 18.21
C GLY A 492 -0.58 -69.05 19.66
N GLY A 493 -1.89 -69.03 19.92
CA GLY A 493 -2.46 -69.76 21.05
C GLY A 493 -3.74 -69.15 21.63
N SER A 494 -4.84 -69.84 21.39
CA SER A 494 -6.22 -69.51 21.78
C SER A 494 -6.53 -69.68 23.29
N ALA A 495 -7.49 -68.87 23.75
CA ALA A 495 -8.56 -69.14 24.72
C ALA A 495 -8.26 -69.59 26.17
N GLY A 496 -8.82 -68.81 27.12
CA GLY A 496 -9.85 -69.36 28.01
C GLY A 496 -9.72 -69.12 29.53
N GLY A 497 -10.55 -68.21 30.05
CA GLY A 497 -11.33 -68.46 31.27
C GLY A 497 -10.92 -67.74 32.57
N GLY A 498 -11.89 -67.02 33.18
CA GLY A 498 -11.92 -66.83 34.64
C GLY A 498 -12.16 -65.40 35.14
N LYS A 499 -13.44 -65.02 35.26
CA LYS A 499 -14.00 -63.90 36.05
C LYS A 499 -13.66 -64.03 37.56
N PRO A 500 -13.76 -62.98 38.41
CA PRO A 500 -15.08 -62.43 38.81
C PRO A 500 -15.15 -60.91 39.10
N SER A 501 -16.31 -60.30 38.81
CA SER A 501 -17.25 -59.63 39.75
C SER A 501 -16.85 -58.23 40.21
N GLY A 502 -17.50 -57.16 39.72
CA GLY A 502 -18.65 -56.50 40.36
C GLY A 502 -18.20 -55.05 40.72
N SER A 503 -18.96 -53.96 40.68
CA SER A 503 -20.40 -53.70 40.72
C SER A 503 -20.68 -52.26 40.20
N GLN A 504 -21.97 -52.00 39.97
CA GLN A 504 -22.65 -50.80 39.45
C GLN A 504 -22.48 -49.51 40.29
N ASN A 505 -22.64 -48.34 39.66
CA ASN A 505 -23.73 -47.35 39.91
C ASN A 505 -23.49 -46.02 39.15
N GLN A 506 -24.38 -45.63 38.25
CA GLN A 506 -25.51 -44.68 38.43
C GLN A 506 -25.14 -43.18 38.51
N ALA A 507 -25.66 -42.40 37.56
CA ALA A 507 -26.03 -40.98 37.68
C ALA A 507 -27.50 -40.88 38.22
N PRO A 508 -28.18 -39.72 38.34
CA PRO A 508 -27.80 -38.30 38.49
C PRO A 508 -28.56 -37.56 39.65
N HIS A 509 -28.22 -36.30 39.94
CA HIS A 509 -29.06 -35.27 40.62
C HIS A 509 -28.42 -33.90 40.29
N GLY A 510 -29.09 -32.78 39.93
CA GLY A 510 -30.50 -32.40 39.95
C GLY A 510 -30.78 -31.27 40.96
N GLY A 511 -30.84 -30.01 40.51
CA GLY A 511 -31.33 -28.80 41.23
C GLY A 511 -30.32 -28.18 42.21
N ILE A 512 -30.13 -26.85 42.29
CA ILE A 512 -31.00 -25.67 42.11
C ILE A 512 -30.25 -24.60 41.33
#